data_AF-A0AAX3PPR3-F1
#
_entry.id   AF-A0AAX3PPR3-F1
#
_cell.length_a   1.000
_cell.length_b   1.000
_cell.length_c   1.000
_cell.angle_alpha   90.00
_cell.angle_beta   90.00
_cell.angle_gamma   90.00
#
_symmetry.space_group_name_H-M   'P 1'
#
loop_
_entity.id
_entity.type
_entity.pdbx_description
1 polymer ?
#
loop_
_entity_poly.entity_id
_entity_poly.type
_entity_poly.pdbx_seq_one_letter_code
_entity_poly.pdbx_strand_id
1 'polypeptide(L)'
;MDKFKEWFVSQYFYSNMRFVHGDALFDKDGDFFRILAVQIAWEAWQSRQSEFDSMTEALLNQTQLLAKQKVEVDEKDKRIEELESALTQIKLWESHPKNYETNFGSWGLRDFYRDLAEKALRGEHEA
;
A
#
# COMPACT_ATOMS: atom_id res chain seq x y z
N MET A 1 -3.18 -24.94 24.25
CA MET A 1 -2.77 -26.32 24.55
C MET A 1 -3.38 -27.31 23.56
N ASP A 2 -4.67 -27.20 23.25
CA ASP A 2 -5.35 -28.18 22.37
C ASP A 2 -4.77 -28.24 20.95
N LYS A 3 -4.45 -27.08 20.36
CA LYS A 3 -3.75 -27.01 19.06
C LYS A 3 -2.42 -27.77 19.03
N PHE A 4 -1.67 -27.73 20.13
CA PHE A 4 -0.43 -28.52 20.21
C PHE A 4 -0.72 -30.01 20.32
N LYS A 5 -1.74 -30.43 21.10
CA LYS A 5 -2.10 -31.85 21.16
C LYS A 5 -2.55 -32.35 19.79
N GLU A 6 -3.39 -31.59 19.09
CA GLU A 6 -3.82 -31.91 17.73
C GLU A 6 -2.62 -32.03 16.78
N TRP A 7 -1.70 -31.07 16.83
CA TRP A 7 -0.46 -31.13 16.06
C TRP A 7 0.41 -32.33 16.44
N PHE A 8 0.58 -32.60 17.73
CA PHE A 8 1.42 -33.70 18.23
C PHE A 8 0.83 -35.06 17.85
N VAL A 9 -0.50 -35.20 17.93
CA VAL A 9 -1.25 -36.40 17.54
C VAL A 9 -1.14 -36.69 16.04
N SER A 10 -1.01 -35.66 15.21
CA SER A 10 -0.83 -35.83 13.76
C SER A 10 0.59 -36.23 13.35
N GLN A 11 1.57 -36.22 14.27
CA GLN A 11 2.94 -36.60 13.95
C GLN A 11 3.08 -38.12 13.80
N TYR A 12 3.94 -38.56 12.88
CA TYR A 12 4.14 -39.99 12.57
C TYR A 12 4.58 -40.82 13.78
N PHE A 13 5.25 -40.21 14.76
CA PHE A 13 5.74 -40.89 15.97
C PHE A 13 4.68 -41.00 17.08
N TYR A 14 3.50 -40.38 16.92
CA TYR A 14 2.48 -40.32 17.97
C TYR A 14 2.03 -41.71 18.43
N SER A 15 1.74 -42.61 17.50
CA SER A 15 1.26 -43.96 17.84
C SER A 15 2.25 -44.73 18.71
N ASN A 16 3.55 -44.58 18.45
CA ASN A 16 4.60 -45.21 19.26
C ASN A 16 4.66 -44.59 20.66
N MET A 17 4.62 -43.25 20.74
CA MET A 17 4.61 -42.55 22.02
C MET A 17 3.37 -42.89 22.86
N ARG A 18 2.19 -43.00 22.24
CA ARG A 18 0.94 -43.37 22.91
C ARG A 18 0.94 -44.83 23.37
N PHE A 19 1.63 -45.71 22.65
CA PHE A 19 1.84 -47.11 23.05
C PHE A 19 2.75 -47.21 24.28
N VAL A 20 3.89 -46.50 24.28
CA VAL A 20 4.86 -46.53 25.39
C VAL A 20 4.34 -45.86 26.65
N HIS A 21 3.72 -44.69 26.52
CA HIS A 21 3.38 -43.84 27.67
C HIS A 21 1.91 -43.88 28.06
N GLY A 22 1.06 -44.52 27.27
CA GLY A 22 -0.34 -44.68 27.64
C GLY A 22 -1.10 -43.35 27.68
N ASP A 23 -2.08 -43.27 28.58
CA ASP A 23 -2.85 -42.05 28.85
C ASP A 23 -2.02 -40.94 29.52
N ALA A 24 -0.90 -41.30 30.16
CA ALA A 24 0.00 -40.36 30.82
C ALA A 24 0.86 -39.54 29.83
N LEU A 25 0.70 -39.74 28.53
CA LEU A 25 1.53 -39.12 27.48
C LEU A 25 1.55 -37.58 27.58
N PHE A 26 0.44 -36.96 27.97
CA PHE A 26 0.33 -35.51 28.10
C PHE A 26 0.22 -35.04 29.55
N ASP A 27 0.57 -35.89 30.51
CA ASP A 27 0.56 -35.52 31.92
C ASP A 27 1.58 -34.42 32.19
N LYS A 28 1.17 -33.49 33.05
CA LYS A 28 1.99 -32.37 33.47
C LYS A 28 2.39 -32.48 34.92
N ASP A 29 3.53 -31.86 35.23
CA ASP A 29 3.91 -31.49 36.57
C ASP A 29 4.11 -29.97 36.60
N GLY A 30 3.13 -29.26 37.19
CA GLY A 30 3.02 -27.81 37.03
C GLY A 30 2.90 -27.41 35.55
N ASP A 31 3.87 -26.60 35.09
CA ASP A 31 3.87 -26.04 33.74
C ASP A 31 4.50 -26.95 32.67
N PHE A 32 5.21 -28.00 33.10
CA PHE A 32 6.02 -28.86 32.23
C PHE A 32 5.36 -30.21 31.96
N PHE A 33 5.56 -30.76 30.78
CA PHE A 33 5.23 -32.17 30.52
C PHE A 33 6.21 -33.08 31.25
N ARG A 34 5.68 -34.13 31.86
CA ARG A 34 6.50 -35.14 32.56
C ARG A 34 7.38 -35.92 31.59
N ILE A 35 6.90 -36.12 30.37
CA ILE A 35 7.64 -36.84 29.33
C ILE A 35 8.49 -35.83 28.56
N LEU A 36 9.81 -35.98 28.69
CA LEU A 36 10.78 -35.05 28.12
C LEU A 36 10.61 -34.84 26.61
N ALA A 37 10.33 -35.91 25.86
CA ALA A 37 10.09 -35.81 24.43
C ALA A 37 8.88 -34.91 24.09
N VAL A 38 7.82 -34.96 24.91
CA VAL A 38 6.64 -34.11 24.75
C VAL A 38 6.97 -32.66 25.15
N GLN A 39 7.77 -32.46 26.20
CA GLN A 39 8.23 -31.14 26.61
C GLN A 39 9.07 -30.46 25.53
N ILE A 40 10.04 -31.16 24.95
CA ILE A 40 10.88 -30.64 23.86
C ILE A 40 10.02 -30.27 22.65
N ALA A 41 9.08 -31.15 22.28
CA ALA A 41 8.17 -30.87 21.17
C ALA A 41 7.28 -29.65 21.44
N TRP A 42 6.82 -29.47 22.68
CA TRP A 42 6.02 -28.32 23.11
C TRP A 42 6.80 -27.00 23.02
N GLU A 43 8.05 -26.98 23.49
CA GLU A 43 8.91 -25.80 23.41
C GLU A 43 9.21 -25.45 21.94
N ALA A 44 9.56 -26.45 21.12
CA ALA A 44 9.80 -26.25 19.69
C ALA A 44 8.55 -25.75 18.95
N TRP A 45 7.37 -26.28 19.30
CA TRP A 45 6.10 -25.86 18.73
C TRP A 45 5.75 -24.41 19.12
N GLN A 46 5.94 -24.03 20.39
CA GLN A 46 5.71 -22.66 20.85
C GLN A 46 6.63 -21.66 20.16
N SER A 47 7.93 -21.98 20.00
CA SER A 47 8.87 -21.11 19.30
C SER A 47 8.40 -20.85 17.86
N ARG A 48 7.99 -21.90 17.15
CA ARG A 48 7.46 -21.78 15.78
C ARG A 48 6.17 -20.99 15.73
N GLN A 49 5.28 -21.17 16.70
CA GLN A 49 4.01 -20.44 16.75
C GLN A 49 4.27 -18.94 16.94
N SER A 50 5.22 -18.57 17.81
CA SER A 50 5.62 -17.16 18.00
C SER A 50 6.21 -16.54 16.73
N GLU A 51 7.02 -17.28 15.98
CA GLU A 51 7.56 -16.82 14.69
C GLU A 51 6.44 -16.64 13.65
N PHE A 52 5.51 -17.59 13.59
CA PHE A 52 4.37 -17.52 12.69
C PHE A 52 3.45 -16.33 13.00
N ASP A 53 3.18 -16.08 14.28
CA ASP A 53 2.34 -14.97 14.72
C ASP A 53 3.01 -13.62 14.36
N SER A 54 4.31 -13.49 14.62
CA SER A 54 5.11 -12.31 14.23
C SER A 54 5.10 -12.07 12.72
N MET A 55 5.28 -13.13 11.92
CA MET A 55 5.23 -13.04 10.47
C MET A 55 3.84 -12.66 9.96
N THR A 56 2.78 -13.17 10.58
CA THR A 56 1.39 -12.84 10.25
C THR A 56 1.09 -11.37 10.54
N GLU A 57 1.58 -10.85 11.66
CA GLU A 57 1.46 -9.44 12.00
C GLU A 57 2.22 -8.55 11.01
N ALA A 58 3.45 -8.91 10.65
CA ALA A 58 4.23 -8.21 9.63
C ALA A 58 3.52 -8.18 8.27
N LEU A 59 2.93 -9.31 7.85
CA LEU A 59 2.18 -9.41 6.59
C LEU A 59 0.92 -8.52 6.62
N LEU A 60 0.21 -8.49 7.74
CA LEU A 60 -0.97 -7.64 7.91
C LEU A 60 -0.59 -6.16 7.78
N ASN A 61 0.48 -5.75 8.46
CA ASN A 61 0.99 -4.37 8.41
C ASN A 61 1.42 -3.98 6.99
N GLN A 62 2.10 -4.89 6.27
CA GLN A 62 2.50 -4.66 4.88
C GLN A 62 1.28 -4.53 3.97
N THR A 63 0.26 -5.36 4.15
CA THR A 63 -0.98 -5.31 3.36
C THR A 63 -1.72 -3.98 3.55
N GLN A 64 -1.79 -3.49 4.79
CA GLN A 64 -2.38 -2.19 5.11
C GLN A 64 -1.58 -1.04 4.49
N LEU A 65 -0.25 -1.12 4.49
CA LEU A 65 0.60 -0.11 3.86
C LEU A 65 0.38 -0.07 2.34
N LEU A 66 0.35 -1.23 1.68
CA LEU A 66 0.08 -1.33 0.24
C LEU A 66 -1.31 -0.77 -0.10
N ALA A 67 -2.32 -1.01 0.73
CA ALA A 67 -3.64 -0.44 0.54
C ALA A 67 -3.61 1.10 0.59
N LYS A 68 -2.87 1.70 1.54
CA LYS A 68 -2.70 3.16 1.62
C LYS A 68 -1.96 3.72 0.41
N GLN A 69 -0.87 3.07 0.00
CA GLN A 69 -0.10 3.47 -1.17
C GLN A 69 -0.93 3.42 -2.45
N LYS A 70 -1.80 2.41 -2.59
CA LYS A 70 -2.72 2.31 -3.72
C LYS A 70 -3.66 3.52 -3.80
N VAL A 71 -4.26 3.92 -2.68
CA VAL A 71 -5.12 5.12 -2.64
C VAL A 71 -4.34 6.37 -3.05
N GLU A 72 -3.11 6.52 -2.58
CA GLU A 72 -2.25 7.66 -2.93
C GLU A 72 -1.87 7.68 -4.43
N VAL A 73 -1.65 6.51 -5.03
CA VAL A 73 -1.43 6.39 -6.48
C VAL A 73 -2.69 6.78 -7.24
N ASP A 74 -3.87 6.26 -6.86
CA ASP A 74 -5.14 6.57 -7.50
C ASP A 74 -5.47 8.08 -7.44
N GLU A 75 -5.10 8.78 -6.36
CA GLU A 75 -5.22 10.24 -6.25
C GLU A 75 -4.23 10.98 -7.16
N LYS A 76 -2.99 10.52 -7.25
CA LYS A 76 -1.98 11.11 -8.15
C LYS A 76 -2.37 10.94 -9.61
N ASP A 77 -2.92 9.79 -9.99
CA ASP A 77 -3.36 9.52 -11.35
C ASP A 77 -4.48 10.49 -11.76
N LYS A 78 -5.47 10.73 -10.89
CA LYS A 78 -6.51 11.76 -11.12
C LYS A 78 -5.90 13.15 -11.31
N ARG A 79 -4.90 13.50 -10.49
CA ARG A 79 -4.23 14.79 -10.61
C ARG A 79 -3.45 14.93 -11.91
N ILE A 80 -2.85 13.85 -12.39
CA ILE A 80 -2.18 13.81 -13.70
C ILE A 80 -3.21 14.05 -14.80
N GLU A 81 -4.35 13.35 -14.79
CA GLU A 81 -5.42 13.55 -15.78
C GLU A 81 -5.92 15.02 -15.83
N GLU A 82 -6.12 15.64 -14.67
CA GLU A 82 -6.48 17.07 -14.57
C GLU A 82 -5.42 17.97 -15.21
N LEU A 83 -4.14 17.72 -14.92
CA LEU A 83 -3.03 18.51 -15.46
C LEU A 83 -2.85 18.31 -16.97
N GLU A 84 -3.01 17.08 -17.47
CA GLU A 84 -2.96 16.77 -18.89
C GLU A 84 -4.09 17.46 -19.67
N SER A 85 -5.29 17.50 -19.09
CA SER A 85 -6.42 18.25 -19.63
C SER A 85 -6.13 19.75 -19.70
N ALA A 86 -5.63 20.33 -18.61
CA ALA A 86 -5.25 21.75 -18.56
C ALA A 86 -4.14 22.08 -19.59
N LEU A 87 -3.13 21.23 -19.71
CA LEU A 87 -2.06 21.40 -20.69
C LEU A 87 -2.59 21.34 -22.13
N THR A 88 -3.55 20.46 -22.41
CA THR A 88 -4.19 20.37 -23.72
C THR A 88 -4.95 21.65 -24.05
N GLN A 89 -5.67 22.23 -23.08
CA GLN A 89 -6.32 23.54 -23.25
C GLN A 89 -5.30 24.64 -23.58
N ILE A 90 -4.20 24.73 -22.83
CA ILE A 90 -3.15 25.74 -23.09
C ILE A 90 -2.55 25.59 -24.49
N LYS A 91 -2.26 24.36 -24.94
CA LYS A 91 -1.73 24.10 -26.29
C LYS A 91 -2.71 24.55 -27.38
N LEU A 92 -4.01 24.28 -27.20
CA LEU A 92 -5.04 24.78 -28.11
C LEU A 92 -5.01 26.31 -28.15
N TRP A 93 -4.88 26.97 -26.99
CA TRP A 93 -4.81 28.44 -26.88
C TRP A 93 -3.56 29.06 -27.52
N GLU A 94 -2.43 28.33 -27.58
CA GLU A 94 -1.20 28.77 -28.27
C GLU A 94 -1.27 28.55 -29.78
N SER A 95 -2.05 27.58 -30.25
CA SER A 95 -2.25 27.28 -31.67
C SER A 95 -3.22 28.21 -32.40
N HIS A 96 -3.82 29.19 -31.70
CA HIS A 96 -4.73 30.14 -32.32
C HIS A 96 -4.00 31.02 -33.34
N PRO A 97 -4.48 31.10 -34.60
CA PRO A 97 -3.80 31.83 -35.67
C PRO A 97 -3.76 33.33 -35.35
N LYS A 98 -2.59 33.97 -35.53
CA LYS A 98 -2.37 35.42 -35.28
C LYS A 98 -3.26 36.37 -36.10
N ASN A 99 -4.13 35.84 -36.97
CA ASN A 99 -4.78 36.59 -38.05
C ASN A 99 -6.31 36.68 -37.89
N TYR A 100 -6.86 36.33 -36.72
CA TYR A 100 -8.29 36.54 -36.45
C TYR A 100 -8.47 37.85 -35.65
N GLU A 101 -8.58 38.96 -36.36
CA GLU A 101 -9.23 40.14 -35.81
C GLU A 101 -10.74 39.82 -35.76
N THR A 102 -11.23 39.31 -34.63
CA THR A 102 -12.68 39.21 -34.43
C THR A 102 -13.09 39.98 -33.20
N ASN A 103 -13.90 41.01 -33.44
CA ASN A 103 -14.90 41.61 -32.57
C ASN A 103 -14.85 41.14 -31.11
N PHE A 104 -14.39 42.04 -30.23
CA PHE A 104 -14.40 41.98 -28.76
C PHE A 104 -15.28 40.87 -28.14
N GLY A 105 -14.73 39.66 -28.09
CA GLY A 105 -15.10 38.58 -27.17
C GLY A 105 -14.03 38.39 -26.09
N SER A 106 -14.13 37.36 -25.24
CA SER A 106 -13.18 37.13 -24.13
C SER A 106 -11.72 37.00 -24.59
N TRP A 107 -11.50 36.70 -25.87
CA TRP A 107 -10.18 36.55 -26.48
C TRP A 107 -9.57 37.86 -26.98
N GLY A 108 -10.39 38.80 -27.45
CA GLY A 108 -9.93 40.13 -27.86
C GLY A 108 -9.33 40.91 -26.69
N LEU A 109 -9.85 40.69 -25.48
CA LEU A 109 -9.31 41.28 -24.25
C LEU A 109 -7.89 40.78 -23.94
N ARG A 110 -7.61 39.48 -24.17
CA ARG A 110 -6.29 38.89 -23.93
C ARG A 110 -5.25 39.41 -24.91
N ASP A 111 -5.58 39.45 -26.20
CA ASP A 111 -4.65 39.90 -27.23
C ASP A 111 -4.40 41.42 -27.11
N PHE A 112 -5.41 42.19 -26.70
CA PHE A 112 -5.25 43.58 -26.29
C PHE A 112 -4.24 43.74 -25.15
N TYR A 113 -4.39 43.03 -24.02
CA TYR A 113 -3.43 43.14 -22.91
C TYR A 113 -2.03 42.63 -23.26
N ARG A 114 -1.92 41.64 -24.15
CA ARG A 114 -0.62 41.15 -24.65
C ARG A 114 0.08 42.22 -25.50
N ASP A 115 -0.63 42.82 -26.46
CA ASP A 115 -0.09 43.90 -27.29
C ASP A 115 0.32 45.11 -26.44
N LEU A 116 -0.50 45.48 -25.46
CA LEU A 116 -0.19 46.58 -24.52
C LEU A 116 1.07 46.31 -23.71
N ALA A 117 1.24 45.08 -23.21
CA ALA A 117 2.44 44.68 -22.47
C ALA A 117 3.68 44.68 -23.37
N GLU A 118 3.56 44.19 -24.61
CA GLU A 118 4.65 44.21 -25.58
C GLU A 118 5.06 45.63 -25.99
N LYS A 119 4.11 46.53 -26.23
CA LYS A 119 4.35 47.96 -26.51
C LYS A 119 5.05 48.66 -25.34
N ALA A 120 4.59 48.42 -24.11
CA ALA A 120 5.22 48.95 -22.91
C ALA A 120 6.68 48.48 -22.75
N LEU A 121 6.96 47.21 -23.07
CA LEU A 121 8.33 46.66 -23.07
C LEU A 121 9.21 47.25 -24.19
N ARG A 122 8.62 47.63 -25.32
CA ARG A 122 9.30 48.35 -26.42
C ARG A 122 9.49 49.84 -26.16
N GLY A 123 8.93 50.37 -25.06
CA GLY A 123 9.00 51.80 -24.72
C GLY A 123 8.09 52.68 -25.60
N GLU A 124 7.14 52.07 -26.30
CA GLU A 124 6.16 52.78 -27.13
C GLU A 124 5.04 53.30 -26.22
N HIS A 125 5.05 54.60 -25.93
CA HIS A 125 3.91 55.27 -25.30
C HIS A 125 2.95 55.74 -26.40
N GLU A 126 1.70 55.27 -26.37
CA GLU A 126 0.63 55.87 -27.17
C GLU A 126 0.43 57.33 -26.71
N ALA A 127 0.61 58.27 -27.65
CA ALA A 127 0.48 59.71 -27.44
C ALA A 127 -0.98 60.17 -27.48
#